data_AF-A0A935LUV5-F1
#
_entry.id   AF-A0A935LUV5-F1
#
_cell.length_a   1.000
_cell.length_b   1.000
_cell.length_c   1.000
_cell.angle_alpha   90.00
_cell.angle_beta   90.00
_cell.angle_gamma   90.00
#
_symmetry.space_group_name_H-M   'P 1'
#
loop_
_entity.id
_entity.type
_entity.pdbx_description
1 polymer ?
#
loop_
_entity_poly.entity_id
_entity_poly.type
_entity_poly.pdbx_seq_one_letter_code
_entity_poly.pdbx_strand_id
1 'polypeptide(L)'
;MAQLNRILANYLSEDNDLENIFIQRQYPKLLFPGKSQEDTSGNDIIKKEIPNTQILDSINPFNWRSTARKIANKNPDLLILRFWIPFFAPAFYTICRNAHENRLKGFIICDNVIPHEHRPGDLVLLIKLIFKQVIALLYIQRKC
;
A
#
# COMPACT_ATOMS: atom_id res chain seq x y z
N MET A 1 5.29 -6.85 9.94
CA MET A 1 4.50 -6.13 8.91
C MET A 1 3.66 -7.08 8.04
N ALA A 2 4.18 -8.21 7.56
CA ALA A 2 3.39 -9.15 6.76
C ALA A 2 2.18 -9.74 7.51
N GLN A 3 2.33 -10.03 8.81
CA GLN A 3 1.29 -10.65 9.63
C GLN A 3 -0.01 -9.84 9.75
N LEU A 4 0.07 -8.50 9.93
CA LEU A 4 -1.14 -7.65 10.03
C LEU A 4 -1.95 -7.63 8.73
N ASN A 5 -1.27 -7.50 7.58
CA ASN A 5 -1.93 -7.56 6.28
C ASN A 5 -2.63 -8.90 6.08
N ARG A 6 -1.97 -9.98 6.49
CA ARG A 6 -2.51 -11.32 6.35
C ARG A 6 -3.76 -11.53 7.20
N ILE A 7 -3.73 -11.10 8.46
CA ILE A 7 -4.89 -11.19 9.35
C ILE A 7 -6.05 -10.36 8.79
N LEU A 8 -5.79 -9.11 8.38
CA LEU A 8 -6.81 -8.25 7.80
C LEU A 8 -7.42 -8.86 6.54
N ALA A 9 -6.59 -9.36 5.63
CA ALA A 9 -7.04 -9.99 4.40
C ALA A 9 -7.89 -11.24 4.69
N ASN A 10 -7.50 -12.06 5.66
CA ASN A 10 -8.28 -13.23 6.06
C ASN A 10 -9.69 -12.84 6.53
N TYR A 11 -9.80 -11.87 7.44
CA TYR A 11 -11.12 -11.43 7.94
C TYR A 11 -11.97 -10.78 6.86
N LEU A 12 -11.38 -9.95 6.01
CA LEU A 12 -12.12 -9.32 4.92
C LEU A 12 -12.55 -10.34 3.85
N SER A 13 -11.81 -11.45 3.68
CA SER A 13 -12.09 -12.45 2.64
C SER A 13 -13.31 -13.35 2.94
N GLU A 14 -13.81 -13.31 4.18
CA GLU A 14 -14.97 -14.13 4.60
C GLU A 14 -16.23 -13.70 3.84
N ASP A 15 -16.42 -12.38 3.66
CA ASP A 15 -17.62 -11.82 3.00
C ASP A 15 -17.30 -11.03 1.72
N ASN A 16 -16.02 -10.90 1.32
CA ASN A 16 -15.62 -10.08 0.17
C ASN A 16 -14.64 -10.81 -0.75
N ASP A 17 -14.67 -10.44 -2.03
CA ASP A 17 -13.63 -10.80 -2.99
C ASP A 17 -12.46 -9.83 -2.85
N LEU A 18 -11.26 -10.40 -2.63
CA LEU A 18 -10.05 -9.65 -2.35
C LEU A 18 -8.95 -9.99 -3.33
N GLU A 19 -8.12 -8.99 -3.59
CA GLU A 19 -6.85 -9.16 -4.27
C GLU A 19 -5.80 -8.33 -3.55
N ASN A 20 -4.69 -8.97 -3.17
CA ASN A 20 -3.55 -8.26 -2.60
C ASN A 20 -2.67 -7.73 -3.72
N ILE A 21 -2.31 -6.46 -3.63
CA ILE A 21 -1.37 -5.81 -4.55
C ILE A 21 -0.07 -5.50 -3.82
N PHE A 22 1.02 -6.06 -4.32
CA PHE A 22 2.34 -5.97 -3.71
C PHE A 22 3.30 -5.13 -4.54
N ILE A 23 4.27 -4.55 -3.83
CA ILE A 23 5.40 -3.83 -4.42
C ILE A 23 6.40 -4.86 -4.98
N GLN A 24 6.52 -4.90 -6.30
CA GLN A 24 7.50 -5.72 -7.02
C GLN A 24 8.94 -5.24 -6.78
N ARG A 25 9.15 -3.92 -6.71
CA ARG A 25 10.46 -3.31 -6.43
C ARG A 25 10.33 -2.24 -5.37
N GLN A 26 10.86 -2.51 -4.17
CA GLN A 26 10.79 -1.60 -3.02
C GLN A 26 11.92 -0.55 -2.99
N TYR A 27 13.13 -0.91 -3.44
CA TYR A 27 14.28 -0.01 -3.43
C TYR A 27 15.17 -0.25 -4.66
N PRO A 28 15.99 0.73 -5.07
CA PRO A 28 17.04 0.53 -6.07
C PRO A 28 18.00 -0.59 -5.65
N LYS A 29 18.43 -1.42 -6.60
CA LYS A 29 19.36 -2.54 -6.35
C LYS A 29 20.69 -2.09 -5.73
N LEU A 30 21.10 -0.84 -5.97
CA LEU A 30 22.31 -0.25 -5.41
C LEU A 30 22.28 -0.13 -3.88
N LEU A 31 21.11 0.08 -3.28
CA LEU A 31 20.95 0.22 -1.83
C LEU A 31 20.85 -1.13 -1.11
N PHE A 32 20.43 -2.19 -1.82
CA PHE A 32 20.27 -3.53 -1.26
C PHE A 32 20.62 -4.61 -2.29
N PRO A 33 21.90 -4.96 -2.44
CA PRO A 33 22.33 -6.10 -3.25
C PRO A 33 22.10 -7.40 -2.46
N GLY A 34 20.85 -7.82 -2.32
CA GLY A 34 20.47 -9.03 -1.57
C GLY A 34 19.21 -9.68 -2.12
N LYS A 35 19.13 -11.02 -2.02
CA LYS A 35 18.01 -11.83 -2.53
C LYS A 35 16.69 -11.47 -1.84
N SER A 36 15.58 -11.61 -2.56
CA SER A 36 14.22 -11.45 -2.06
C SER A 36 14.02 -12.25 -0.77
N GLN A 37 13.71 -11.57 0.33
CA GLN A 37 13.26 -12.23 1.55
C GLN A 37 11.81 -12.64 1.35
N GLU A 38 11.60 -13.85 0.85
CA GLU A 38 10.30 -14.51 0.95
C GLU A 38 10.05 -14.83 2.42
N ASP A 39 9.01 -14.20 2.98
CA ASP A 39 8.60 -14.42 4.35
C ASP A 39 7.96 -15.81 4.45
N THR A 40 8.72 -16.78 4.96
CA THR A 40 8.33 -18.20 5.10
C THR A 40 7.55 -18.46 6.40
N SER A 41 7.10 -17.41 7.10
CA SER A 41 6.41 -17.54 8.38
C SER A 41 4.96 -18.06 8.24
N GLY A 42 4.84 -19.39 8.27
CA GLY A 42 3.72 -20.19 8.78
C GLY A 42 2.42 -20.16 7.97
N ASN A 43 2.10 -21.26 7.28
CA ASN A 43 0.90 -21.44 6.43
C ASN A 43 -0.45 -21.57 7.16
N ASP A 44 -0.50 -21.42 8.49
CA ASP A 44 -1.61 -22.00 9.26
C ASP A 44 -2.82 -21.09 9.51
N ILE A 45 -2.97 -19.96 8.82
CA ILE A 45 -4.06 -18.99 9.09
C ILE A 45 -4.90 -18.65 7.85
N ILE A 46 -4.52 -19.07 6.64
CA ILE A 46 -5.24 -18.67 5.44
C ILE A 46 -6.41 -19.64 5.19
N LYS A 47 -7.65 -19.21 5.48
CA LYS A 47 -8.86 -20.00 5.25
C LYS A 47 -9.28 -20.08 3.76
N LYS A 48 -8.84 -19.13 2.93
CA LYS A 48 -9.20 -18.98 1.50
C LYS A 48 -8.01 -18.48 0.70
N GLU A 49 -7.75 -19.06 -0.47
CA GLU A 49 -6.65 -18.60 -1.34
C GLU A 49 -6.98 -17.21 -1.90
N ILE A 50 -6.21 -16.20 -1.48
CA ILE A 50 -6.40 -14.81 -1.92
C ILE A 50 -5.42 -14.52 -3.08
N PRO A 51 -5.91 -14.06 -4.24
CA PRO A 51 -5.06 -13.61 -5.34
C PRO A 51 -4.00 -12.60 -4.89
N ASN A 52 -2.75 -12.83 -5.28
CA ASN A 52 -1.62 -11.96 -4.96
C ASN A 52 -0.96 -11.47 -6.25
N THR A 53 -0.94 -10.16 -6.45
CA THR A 53 -0.44 -9.52 -7.68
C THR A 53 0.72 -8.58 -7.36
N GLN A 54 1.93 -8.87 -7.87
CA GLN A 54 3.11 -8.02 -7.72
C GLN A 54 3.29 -7.11 -8.94
N ILE A 55 2.78 -5.88 -8.88
CA ILE A 55 2.79 -4.97 -10.05
C ILE A 55 3.37 -3.58 -9.77
N LEU A 56 3.50 -3.17 -8.50
CA LEU A 56 3.94 -1.81 -8.17
C LEU A 56 5.46 -1.73 -8.07
N ASP A 57 6.05 -0.82 -8.84
CA ASP A 57 7.46 -0.46 -8.76
C ASP A 57 7.59 0.92 -8.10
N SER A 58 8.03 0.94 -6.84
CA SER A 58 8.04 2.14 -6.01
C SER A 58 8.92 3.28 -6.53
N ILE A 59 9.86 3.00 -7.43
CA ILE A 59 10.80 3.99 -7.95
C ILE A 59 10.57 4.35 -9.43
N ASN A 60 9.57 3.74 -10.08
CA ASN A 60 9.28 3.98 -11.50
C ASN A 60 7.97 4.76 -11.71
N PRO A 61 8.03 6.06 -12.04
CA PRO A 61 6.83 6.91 -12.19
C PRO A 61 5.89 6.48 -13.32
N PHE A 62 6.41 5.82 -14.36
CA PHE A 62 5.56 5.28 -15.43
C PHE A 62 4.78 4.05 -14.95
N ASN A 63 5.40 3.23 -14.10
CA ASN A 63 4.72 2.10 -13.48
C ASN A 63 3.61 2.57 -12.53
N TRP A 64 3.78 3.68 -11.80
CA TRP A 64 2.73 4.14 -10.87
C TRP A 64 1.42 4.41 -11.59
N ARG A 65 1.47 5.09 -12.75
CA ARG A 65 0.29 5.39 -13.56
C ARG A 65 -0.34 4.13 -14.15
N SER A 66 0.46 3.20 -14.67
CA SER A 66 -0.07 1.96 -15.24
C SER A 66 -0.65 1.04 -14.17
N THR A 67 -0.02 0.95 -13.00
CA THR A 67 -0.53 0.25 -11.81
C THR A 67 -1.86 0.86 -11.35
N ALA A 68 -1.95 2.19 -11.27
CA ALA A 68 -3.18 2.87 -10.88
C ALA A 68 -4.35 2.56 -11.85
N ARG A 69 -4.10 2.59 -13.16
CA ARG A 69 -5.10 2.19 -14.16
C ARG A 69 -5.50 0.71 -14.06
N LYS A 70 -4.53 -0.18 -13.82
CA LYS A 70 -4.83 -1.61 -13.62
C LYS A 70 -5.73 -1.83 -12.40
N ILE A 71 -5.51 -1.07 -11.32
CA ILE A 71 -6.38 -1.10 -10.13
C ILE A 71 -7.77 -0.59 -10.48
N ALA A 72 -7.87 0.58 -11.12
CA ALA A 72 -9.15 1.17 -11.50
C ALA A 72 -9.97 0.25 -12.43
N ASN A 73 -9.31 -0.38 -13.41
CA ASN A 73 -9.96 -1.30 -14.36
C ASN A 73 -10.50 -2.58 -13.72
N LYS A 74 -10.06 -2.94 -12.50
CA LYS A 74 -10.65 -4.04 -11.73
C LYS A 74 -12.00 -3.65 -11.11
N ASN A 75 -12.38 -2.38 -11.17
CA ASN A 75 -13.60 -1.83 -10.56
C ASN A 75 -13.83 -2.27 -9.10
N PRO A 76 -12.82 -2.17 -8.21
CA PRO A 76 -13.03 -2.53 -6.81
C PRO A 76 -14.03 -1.57 -6.14
N ASP A 77 -14.74 -2.04 -5.12
CA ASP A 77 -15.61 -1.18 -4.30
C ASP A 77 -14.81 -0.33 -3.30
N LEU A 78 -13.66 -0.85 -2.86
CA LEU A 78 -12.80 -0.25 -1.84
C LEU A 78 -11.32 -0.51 -2.13
N LEU A 79 -10.50 0.53 -2.03
CA LEU A 79 -9.04 0.43 -2.04
C LEU A 79 -8.49 0.66 -0.63
N ILE A 80 -7.85 -0.35 -0.06
CA ILE A 80 -7.13 -0.24 1.22
C ILE A 80 -5.64 -0.11 0.93
N LEU A 81 -5.09 1.08 1.16
CA LEU A 81 -3.67 1.34 1.04
C LEU A 81 -3.00 1.26 2.40
N ARG A 82 -1.88 0.54 2.50
CA ARG A 82 -1.06 0.56 3.71
C ARG A 82 0.16 1.46 3.52
N PHE A 83 0.34 2.45 4.38
CA PHE A 83 1.39 3.46 4.28
C PHE A 83 2.24 3.50 5.53
N TRP A 84 3.47 2.99 5.42
CA TRP A 84 4.40 2.83 6.56
C TRP A 84 5.68 3.65 6.45
N ILE A 85 6.06 4.10 5.23
CA ILE A 85 7.29 4.87 5.00
C ILE A 85 7.02 6.01 4.00
N PRO A 86 7.35 7.27 4.34
CA PRO A 86 7.24 8.44 3.46
C PRO A 86 7.87 8.30 2.07
N PHE A 87 8.91 7.50 1.92
CA PHE A 87 9.54 7.17 0.63
C PHE A 87 8.53 6.72 -0.44
N PHE A 88 7.47 6.01 -0.05
CA PHE A 88 6.43 5.54 -0.98
C PHE A 88 5.36 6.59 -1.34
N ALA A 89 5.42 7.79 -0.74
CA ALA A 89 4.41 8.83 -0.95
C ALA A 89 4.20 9.21 -2.43
N PRO A 90 5.23 9.37 -3.29
CA PRO A 90 5.01 9.70 -4.70
C PRO A 90 4.20 8.62 -5.47
N ALA A 91 4.55 7.35 -5.25
CA ALA A 91 3.88 6.22 -5.87
C ALA A 91 2.42 6.11 -5.39
N PHE A 92 2.22 6.20 -4.07
CA PHE A 92 0.89 6.08 -3.47
C PHE A 92 -0.01 7.27 -3.78
N TYR A 93 0.54 8.50 -3.82
CA TYR A 93 -0.20 9.68 -4.29
C TYR A 93 -0.73 9.48 -5.71
N THR A 94 0.09 8.92 -6.61
CA THR A 94 -0.35 8.67 -7.99
C THR A 94 -1.50 7.67 -8.04
N ILE A 95 -1.43 6.60 -7.23
CA ILE A 95 -2.48 5.58 -7.14
C ILE A 95 -3.76 6.16 -6.53
N CYS A 96 -3.67 6.82 -5.37
CA CYS A 96 -4.81 7.42 -4.69
C CYS A 96 -5.48 8.51 -5.52
N ARG A 97 -4.69 9.33 -6.24
CA ARG A 97 -5.22 10.36 -7.12
C ARG A 97 -6.07 9.73 -8.23
N ASN A 98 -5.56 8.70 -8.88
CA ASN A 98 -6.27 8.04 -9.95
C ASN A 98 -7.49 7.27 -9.44
N ALA A 99 -7.39 6.62 -8.27
CA ALA A 99 -8.53 6.02 -7.59
C ALA A 99 -9.65 7.06 -7.35
N HIS A 100 -9.29 8.21 -6.78
CA HIS A 100 -10.22 9.32 -6.54
C HIS A 100 -10.85 9.85 -7.83
N GLU A 101 -10.05 10.04 -8.90
CA GLU A 101 -10.55 10.45 -10.23
C GLU A 101 -11.57 9.44 -10.80
N ASN A 102 -11.42 8.15 -10.49
CA ASN A 102 -12.36 7.09 -10.87
C ASN A 102 -13.46 6.84 -9.82
N ARG A 103 -13.66 7.75 -8.86
CA ARG A 103 -14.66 7.65 -7.77
C ARG A 103 -14.50 6.41 -6.88
N LEU A 104 -13.32 5.81 -6.85
CA LEU A 104 -13.00 4.69 -5.97
C LEU A 104 -12.85 5.19 -4.53
N LYS A 105 -13.52 4.52 -3.60
CA LYS A 105 -13.41 4.79 -2.17
C LYS A 105 -12.03 4.33 -1.68
N GLY A 106 -11.23 5.28 -1.18
CA GLY A 106 -9.90 5.01 -0.63
C GLY A 106 -9.90 5.00 0.90
N PHE A 107 -9.31 3.96 1.50
CA PHE A 107 -9.00 3.88 2.92
C PHE A 107 -7.48 3.73 3.07
N ILE A 108 -6.89 4.42 4.05
CA ILE A 108 -5.45 4.29 4.31
C ILE A 108 -5.21 3.82 5.75
N ILE A 109 -4.41 2.76 5.86
CA ILE A 109 -3.88 2.25 7.13
C ILE A 109 -2.45 2.73 7.24
N CYS A 110 -2.17 3.41 8.33
CA CYS A 110 -0.98 4.19 8.51
C CYS A 110 -0.19 3.71 9.72
N ASP A 111 0.97 3.12 9.46
CA ASP A 111 1.89 2.65 10.49
C ASP A 111 3.01 3.69 10.64
N ASN A 112 3.30 4.17 11.85
CA ASN A 112 4.44 5.06 12.12
C ASN A 112 4.47 6.38 11.31
N VAL A 113 3.30 6.96 11.02
CA VAL A 113 3.18 8.17 10.18
C VAL A 113 3.89 9.40 10.73
N ILE A 114 4.07 9.52 12.04
CA ILE A 114 4.86 10.61 12.63
C ILE A 114 6.34 10.20 12.54
N PRO A 115 7.12 10.75 11.61
CA PRO A 115 8.54 10.50 11.59
C PRO A 115 9.12 11.32 12.74
N HIS A 116 9.85 10.70 13.66
CA HIS A 116 10.62 11.45 14.66
C HIS A 116 11.76 12.27 14.03
N GLU A 117 11.97 12.14 12.72
CA GLU A 117 12.96 12.85 11.91
C GLU A 117 12.28 13.93 11.05
N HIS A 118 12.70 15.19 11.20
CA HIS A 118 12.33 16.26 10.26
C HIS A 118 12.87 15.95 8.86
N ARG A 119 11.98 15.64 7.90
CA ARG A 119 12.34 15.49 6.49
C ARG A 119 11.93 16.74 5.70
N PRO A 120 12.86 17.48 5.08
CA PRO A 120 12.53 18.65 4.28
C PRO A 120 11.94 18.25 2.91
N GLY A 121 11.04 19.08 2.36
CA GLY A 121 10.63 19.01 0.95
C GLY A 121 9.40 18.16 0.63
N ASP A 122 9.08 18.10 -0.68
CA ASP A 122 7.83 17.66 -1.35
C ASP A 122 7.12 16.42 -0.80
N LEU A 123 7.80 15.54 -0.07
CA LEU A 123 7.21 14.38 0.60
C LEU A 123 6.12 14.78 1.59
N VAL A 124 6.30 15.85 2.35
CA VAL A 124 5.27 16.34 3.30
C VAL A 124 4.03 16.82 2.54
N LEU A 125 4.22 17.49 1.41
CA LEU A 125 3.12 17.93 0.55
C LEU A 125 2.38 16.71 -0.04
N LEU A 126 3.11 15.73 -0.56
CA LEU A 126 2.51 14.51 -1.12
C LEU A 126 1.71 13.72 -0.08
N ILE A 127 2.22 13.59 1.15
CA ILE A 127 1.49 12.97 2.26
C ILE A 127 0.18 13.72 2.53
N LYS A 128 0.24 15.05 2.65
CA LYS A 128 -0.97 15.88 2.82
C LYS A 128 -1.95 15.69 1.68
N LEU A 129 -1.47 15.56 0.44
CA LEU A 129 -2.32 15.36 -0.73
C LEU A 129 -2.96 13.96 -0.76
N ILE A 130 -2.24 12.91 -0.34
CA ILE A 130 -2.81 11.56 -0.17
C ILE A 130 -3.97 11.60 0.82
N PHE A 131 -3.79 12.26 1.97
CA PHE A 131 -4.83 12.34 3.00
C PHE A 131 -6.09 13.10 2.55
N LYS A 132 -5.99 13.97 1.54
CA LYS A 132 -7.18 14.60 0.93
C LYS A 132 -7.98 13.68 0.01
N GLN A 133 -7.39 12.56 -0.43
CA GLN A 133 -7.99 11.65 -1.42
C GLN A 133 -8.64 10.43 -0.77
N VAL A 134 -8.55 10.28 0.55
CA VAL A 134 -9.04 9.11 1.30
C VAL A 134 -10.22 9.49 2.18
N ILE A 135 -11.14 8.55 2.34
CA ILE A 135 -12.39 8.72 3.10
C ILE A 135 -12.13 8.59 4.60
N ALA A 136 -11.23 7.68 4.99
CA ALA A 136 -10.87 7.48 6.38
C ALA A 136 -9.40 7.03 6.52
N LEU A 137 -8.84 7.37 7.68
CA LEU A 137 -7.47 7.11 8.09
C LEU A 137 -7.48 6.30 9.39
N LEU A 138 -6.84 5.14 9.38
CA LEU A 138 -6.56 4.37 10.59
C LEU A 138 -5.08 4.50 10.93
N TYR A 139 -4.78 5.10 12.09
CA TYR A 139 -3.43 5.27 12.59
C TYR A 139 -3.18 4.34 13.78
N ILE A 140 -2.13 3.51 13.69
CA ILE A 140 -1.72 2.61 14.76
C ILE A 140 -0.38 3.08 15.31
N GLN A 141 -0.36 3.41 16.60
CA GLN A 141 0.85 3.73 17.35
C GLN A 141 1.02 2.72 18.48
N ARG A 142 2.20 2.10 18.57
CA ARG A 142 2.53 1.22 19.69
C ARG A 142 2.68 2.10 20.93
N LYS A 143 1.88 1.87 21.97
CA LYS A 143 2.15 2.46 23.29
C LYS A 143 3.46 1.84 23.79
N CYS A 144 4.46 2.68 24.06
CA CYS A 144 5.64 2.28 24.83
C CYS A 144 5.23 1.99 26.27
#